data_AF-V5XWZ1-F1
#
_entry.id   AF-V5XWZ1-F1
#
_cell.length_a   1.000
_cell.length_b   1.000
_cell.length_c   1.000
_cell.angle_alpha   90.00
_cell.angle_beta   90.00
_cell.angle_gamma   90.00
#
_symmetry.space_group_name_H-M   'P 1'
#
loop_
_entity.id
_entity.type
_entity.pdbx_description
1 polymer ?
#
loop_
_entity_poly.entity_id
_entity_poly.type
_entity_poly.pdbx_seq_one_letter_code
_entity_poly.pdbx_strand_id
1 'polypeptide(L)'
;MNIVYNEHVETVDVPIKPSDRLKARDMLGKYHKLFTDKQEILGDVPIFINIGEWNEEDEELDNEVNKVADEHPTRPVFVDDVSLED
;
A
#
# COMPACT_ATOMS: atom_id res chain seq x y z
N MET A 1 62.92 -6.17 22.49
CA MET A 1 62.47 -5.90 21.12
C MET A 1 61.01 -5.47 21.20
N ASN A 2 60.68 -4.26 20.74
CA ASN A 2 59.29 -3.80 20.66
C ASN A 2 58.79 -4.04 19.22
N ILE A 3 57.67 -4.75 19.08
CA ILE A 3 56.99 -4.98 17.80
C ILE A 3 55.94 -3.86 17.70
N VAL A 4 56.12 -2.95 16.74
CA VAL A 4 55.13 -1.92 16.43
C VAL A 4 54.23 -2.49 15.34
N TYR A 5 52.95 -2.70 15.65
CA TYR A 5 51.95 -3.11 14.65
C TYR A 5 51.60 -1.89 13.80
N ASN A 6 51.88 -1.97 12.50
CA ASN A 6 51.56 -0.91 11.56
C ASN A 6 50.18 -1.23 10.93
N GLU A 7 49.12 -0.86 11.64
CA GLU A 7 47.75 -1.08 11.19
C GLU A 7 47.36 0.02 10.17
N HIS A 8 46.98 -0.36 8.96
CA HIS A 8 46.43 0.55 7.95
C HIS A 8 45.16 -0.03 7.34
N VAL A 9 44.17 0.83 7.08
CA VAL A 9 42.90 0.44 6.47
C VAL A 9 43.07 0.43 4.95
N GLU A 10 42.76 -0.71 4.34
CA GLU A 10 42.72 -0.85 2.88
C GLU A 10 41.32 -1.25 2.43
N THR A 11 40.87 -0.67 1.33
CA THR A 11 39.64 -1.07 0.64
C THR A 11 39.95 -2.22 -0.30
N VAL A 12 39.26 -3.34 -0.14
CA VAL A 12 39.39 -4.50 -1.02
C VAL A 12 38.10 -4.64 -1.84
N ASP A 13 38.25 -4.74 -3.16
CA ASP A 13 37.12 -4.96 -4.06
C ASP A 13 36.58 -6.37 -3.89
N VAL A 14 35.34 -6.47 -3.43
CA VAL A 14 34.63 -7.74 -3.31
C VAL A 14 33.79 -7.97 -4.58
N PRO A 15 33.99 -9.09 -5.29
CA PRO A 15 33.19 -9.38 -6.47
C PRO A 15 31.72 -9.60 -6.09
N ILE A 16 30.80 -9.10 -6.93
CA ILE A 16 29.36 -9.21 -6.71
C ILE A 16 28.94 -10.68 -6.75
N LYS A 17 28.41 -11.19 -5.63
CA LYS A 17 27.95 -12.57 -5.54
C LYS A 17 26.60 -12.71 -6.23
N PRO A 18 26.26 -13.91 -6.74
CA PRO A 18 24.92 -14.19 -7.25
C PRO A 18 23.80 -13.87 -6.24
N SER A 19 24.03 -14.08 -4.95
CA SER A 19 23.11 -13.73 -3.86
C SER A 19 22.79 -12.24 -3.80
N ASP A 20 23.79 -11.38 -4.00
CA ASP A 20 23.63 -9.92 -3.93
C ASP A 20 22.73 -9.45 -5.09
N ARG A 21 22.90 -10.06 -6.26
CA ARG A 21 22.06 -9.82 -7.43
C ARG A 21 20.62 -10.27 -7.21
N LEU A 22 20.41 -11.43 -6.60
CA LEU A 22 19.06 -11.92 -6.25
C LEU A 22 18.38 -10.98 -5.26
N LYS A 23 19.11 -10.55 -4.22
CA LYS A 23 18.60 -9.61 -3.21
C LYS A 23 18.23 -8.26 -3.84
N ALA A 24 19.05 -7.73 -4.74
CA ALA A 24 18.73 -6.50 -5.45
C ALA A 24 17.44 -6.61 -6.30
N ARG A 25 17.24 -7.75 -6.97
CA ARG A 25 16.02 -8.01 -7.77
C ARG A 25 14.78 -8.15 -6.89
N ASP A 26 14.89 -8.85 -5.76
CA ASP A 26 13.80 -8.99 -4.78
C ASP A 26 13.40 -7.64 -4.20
N MET A 27 14.39 -6.80 -3.83
CA MET A 27 14.15 -5.44 -3.36
C MET A 27 13.45 -4.59 -4.44
N LEU A 28 13.92 -4.61 -5.68
CA LEU A 28 13.25 -3.90 -6.77
C LEU A 28 11.79 -4.34 -6.93
N GLY A 29 11.54 -5.65 -6.91
CA GLY A 29 10.18 -6.17 -7.06
C GLY A 29 9.24 -5.80 -5.91
N LYS A 30 9.72 -5.86 -4.65
CA LYS A 30 8.97 -5.48 -3.45
C LYS A 30 8.63 -3.98 -3.42
N TYR A 31 9.61 -3.12 -3.70
CA TYR A 31 9.44 -1.68 -3.56
C TYR A 31 8.82 -1.00 -4.79
N HIS A 32 8.81 -1.66 -5.95
CA HIS A 32 8.22 -1.10 -7.18
C HIS A 32 6.89 -1.77 -7.58
N LYS A 33 6.27 -2.55 -6.68
CA LYS A 33 4.96 -3.21 -6.90
C LYS A 33 4.91 -4.01 -8.23
N LEU A 34 6.06 -4.49 -8.71
CA LEU A 34 6.17 -5.24 -9.97
C LEU A 34 5.59 -6.64 -9.83
N PHE A 35 5.52 -7.15 -8.60
CA PHE A 35 4.75 -8.33 -8.26
C PHE A 35 3.37 -7.87 -7.79
N THR A 36 2.39 -7.93 -8.67
CA THR A 36 0.99 -8.00 -8.23
C THR A 36 0.75 -9.42 -7.75
N ASP A 37 0.92 -9.66 -6.44
CA ASP A 37 0.23 -10.81 -5.86
C ASP A 37 -1.25 -10.61 -6.19
N LYS A 38 -1.81 -11.54 -6.98
CA LYS A 38 -3.26 -11.66 -7.12
C LYS A 38 -3.77 -12.10 -5.75
N GLN A 39 -4.01 -11.13 -4.87
CA GLN A 39 -4.86 -11.36 -3.72
C GLN A 39 -6.27 -11.52 -4.27
N GLU A 40 -6.74 -12.75 -4.37
CA GLU A 40 -8.17 -13.02 -4.39
C GLU A 40 -8.72 -12.53 -3.04
N ILE A 41 -9.30 -11.34 -3.04
CA ILE A 41 -9.96 -10.81 -1.84
C ILE A 41 -11.27 -11.58 -1.71
N LEU A 42 -11.20 -12.75 -1.07
CA LEU A 42 -12.35 -13.60 -0.77
C LEU A 42 -12.99 -13.13 0.54
N GLY A 43 -13.36 -11.86 0.59
CA GLY A 43 -13.93 -11.21 1.75
C GLY A 43 -14.92 -10.14 1.32
N ASP A 44 -15.91 -9.89 2.18
CA ASP A 44 -16.85 -8.78 2.06
C ASP A 44 -16.09 -7.45 2.05
N VAL A 45 -15.66 -7.01 0.86
CA VAL A 45 -14.90 -5.76 0.70
C VAL A 45 -15.84 -4.62 1.09
N PRO A 46 -15.43 -3.71 2.01
CA PRO A 46 -16.24 -2.54 2.33
C PRO A 46 -16.54 -1.71 1.07
N ILE A 47 -17.72 -1.11 1.04
CA ILE A 47 -18.13 -0.17 0.00
C ILE A 47 -17.83 1.23 0.51
N PHE A 48 -17.07 2.02 -0.24
CA PHE A 48 -16.78 3.41 0.07
C PHE A 48 -17.53 4.31 -0.92
N ILE A 49 -18.37 5.20 -0.40
CA ILE A 49 -19.08 6.21 -1.19
C ILE A 49 -18.54 7.57 -0.76
N ASN A 50 -17.78 8.21 -1.65
CA ASN A 50 -17.30 9.58 -1.48
C ASN A 50 -18.32 10.51 -2.12
N ILE A 51 -18.91 11.37 -1.32
CA ILE A 51 -20.06 12.20 -1.72
C ILE A 51 -19.74 13.68 -1.78
N GLY A 52 -18.53 14.08 -1.37
CA GLY A 52 -18.18 15.50 -1.22
C GLY A 52 -18.95 16.11 -0.06
N GLU A 53 -19.30 17.39 -0.19
CA GLU A 53 -20.06 18.13 0.83
C GLU A 53 -21.39 17.45 1.14
N TRP A 54 -21.58 17.02 2.39
CA TRP A 54 -22.86 16.47 2.84
C TRP A 54 -23.93 17.56 2.89
N ASN A 55 -24.99 17.41 2.11
CA ASN A 55 -26.18 18.23 2.20
C ASN A 55 -27.31 17.42 2.85
N GLU A 56 -27.68 17.76 4.09
CA GLU A 56 -28.77 17.11 4.83
C GLU A 56 -30.15 17.24 4.16
N GLU A 57 -30.31 18.17 3.21
CA GLU A 57 -31.55 18.34 2.44
C GLU A 57 -31.59 17.49 1.16
N ASP A 58 -30.53 16.77 0.84
CA ASP A 58 -30.43 15.96 -0.38
C ASP A 58 -31.00 14.55 -0.17
N GLU A 59 -32.33 14.47 -0.15
CA GLU A 59 -33.10 13.21 -0.01
C GLU A 59 -32.80 12.21 -1.15
N GLU A 60 -32.29 12.67 -2.29
CA GLU A 60 -31.89 11.81 -3.41
C GLU A 60 -30.60 11.05 -3.07
N LEU A 61 -29.61 11.75 -2.52
CA LEU A 61 -28.34 11.16 -2.06
C LEU A 61 -28.57 10.11 -0.96
N ASP A 62 -29.43 10.41 0.01
CA ASP A 62 -29.81 9.49 1.08
C ASP A 62 -30.46 8.21 0.54
N ASN A 63 -31.37 8.34 -0.43
CA ASN A 63 -31.99 7.18 -1.05
C ASN A 63 -30.98 6.32 -1.83
N GLU A 64 -30.01 6.93 -2.50
CA GLU A 64 -28.98 6.22 -3.25
C GLU A 64 -28.04 5.44 -2.31
N VAL A 65 -27.59 6.06 -1.22
CA VAL A 65 -26.76 5.40 -0.19
C VAL A 65 -27.50 4.21 0.44
N ASN A 66 -28.77 4.39 0.80
CA ASN A 66 -29.58 3.32 1.40
C ASN A 66 -29.80 2.17 0.42
N LYS A 67 -30.04 2.46 -0.86
CA LYS A 67 -30.17 1.42 -1.90
C LYS A 67 -28.90 0.58 -2.03
N VAL A 68 -27.72 1.20 -1.99
CA VAL A 68 -26.44 0.48 -2.06
C VAL A 68 -26.23 -0.40 -0.82
N ALA A 69 -26.65 0.04 0.36
CA ALA A 69 -26.61 -0.76 1.58
C ALA A 69 -27.56 -1.97 1.51
N ASP A 70 -28.77 -1.79 0.97
CA ASP A 70 -29.77 -2.86 0.80
C ASP A 70 -29.35 -3.91 -0.23
N GLU A 71 -28.67 -3.50 -1.31
CA GLU A 71 -28.11 -4.42 -2.32
C GLU A 71 -26.94 -5.27 -1.76
N HIS A 72 -26.31 -4.80 -0.68
CA HIS A 72 -25.12 -5.40 -0.08
C HIS A 72 -25.21 -5.54 1.46
N PRO A 73 -26.17 -6.31 1.99
CA PRO A 73 -26.49 -6.34 3.42
C PRO A 73 -25.38 -6.93 4.31
N THR A 74 -24.45 -7.71 3.75
CA THR A 74 -23.31 -8.31 4.47
C THR A 74 -22.06 -7.43 4.46
N ARG A 75 -22.06 -6.37 3.65
CA ARG A 75 -20.86 -5.54 3.43
C ARG A 75 -20.99 -4.23 4.20
N PRO A 76 -19.97 -3.83 4.96
CA PRO A 76 -19.98 -2.52 5.60
C PRO A 76 -19.91 -1.42 4.52
N VAL A 77 -20.81 -0.44 4.62
CA VAL A 77 -20.84 0.76 3.77
C VAL A 77 -20.30 1.93 4.58
N PHE A 78 -19.29 2.59 4.06
CA PHE A 78 -18.70 3.81 4.62
C PHE A 78 -19.02 4.98 3.70
N VAL A 79 -19.58 6.03 4.30
CA VAL A 79 -19.94 7.27 3.62
C VAL A 79 -18.98 8.34 4.14
N ASP A 80 -18.23 8.97 3.24
CA ASP A 80 -17.20 9.93 3.60
C ASP A 80 -17.48 11.32 3.00
N ASP A 81 -17.49 12.32 3.86
CA ASP A 81 -17.61 13.74 3.54
C ASP A 81 -16.19 14.31 3.38
N VAL A 82 -15.56 13.92 2.28
CA VAL A 82 -14.24 14.43 1.89
C VAL A 82 -14.43 15.65 1.00
N SER A 83 -13.96 16.80 1.47
CA SER A 83 -13.89 18.01 0.67
C SER A 83 -13.11 17.76 -0.63
N LEU A 84 -13.63 18.25 -1.76
CA LEU A 84 -12.99 18.11 -3.07
C LEU A 84 -11.83 19.11 -3.29
N GLU A 85 -11.49 19.91 -2.28
CA GLU A 85 -10.42 20.91 -2.33
C GLU A 85 -9.17 20.43 -1.56
N ASP A 86 -7.99 20.65 -2.14
CA ASP A 86 -6.65 20.24 -1.66
C ASP A 86 -6.17 20.94 -0.37
#